data_AF-A0A4C1U185-F1
#
_entry.id   AF-A0A4C1U185-F1
#
_cell.length_a   1.000
_cell.length_b   1.000
_cell.length_c   1.000
_cell.angle_alpha   90.00
_cell.angle_beta   90.00
_cell.angle_gamma   90.00
#
_symmetry.space_group_name_H-M   'P 1'
#
loop_
_entity.id
_entity.type
_entity.pdbx_description
1 polymer ?
#
loop_
_entity_poly.entity_id
_entity_poly.type
_entity_poly.pdbx_seq_one_letter_code
_entity_poly.pdbx_strand_id
1 'polypeptide(L)'
;MNLSSRWTRAVEWSGDAIQRTLSRGRPKKTFAESSERSKRRKTEELRLQDVEKLSYATHMVLRASGKSDASKVVKDLTKSPTRARKYRSAFRKSNKEERQQLSSLGALSMYVEAGLTRTQYEIVR
;
A
#
# COMPACT_ATOMS: atom_id res chain seq x y z
N MET A 1 -48.03 14.39 11.11
CA MET A 1 -47.46 13.04 10.98
C MET A 1 -45.97 13.16 11.19
N ASN A 2 -45.48 12.65 12.32
CA ASN A 2 -44.24 13.07 12.96
C ASN A 2 -42.95 12.56 12.29
N LEU A 3 -41.93 13.39 12.43
CA LEU A 3 -40.58 13.32 11.89
C LEU A 3 -39.71 12.21 12.50
N SER A 4 -38.67 11.85 11.73
CA SER A 4 -37.32 11.48 12.21
C SER A 4 -37.21 10.15 12.99
N SER A 5 -36.33 9.21 12.62
CA SER A 5 -34.89 9.44 12.56
C SER A 5 -34.17 8.33 11.78
N ARG A 6 -33.36 8.77 10.82
CA ARG A 6 -32.28 8.02 10.17
C ARG A 6 -31.37 7.40 11.23
N TRP A 7 -31.21 6.08 11.20
CA TRP A 7 -30.16 5.40 11.93
C TRP A 7 -28.81 5.61 11.21
N THR A 8 -28.12 6.70 11.54
CA THR A 8 -26.67 6.81 11.29
C THR A 8 -25.95 6.04 12.38
N ARG A 9 -25.63 4.77 12.14
CA ARG A 9 -24.73 4.01 13.01
C ARG A 9 -23.29 4.39 12.64
N ALA A 10 -22.76 5.39 13.36
CA ALA A 10 -21.35 5.75 13.31
C ALA A 10 -20.52 4.50 13.67
N VAL A 11 -19.61 4.11 12.78
CA VAL A 11 -18.55 3.16 13.10
C VAL A 11 -17.52 3.95 13.89
N GLU A 12 -17.63 3.92 15.22
CA GLU A 12 -16.55 4.36 16.10
C GLU A 12 -15.33 3.48 15.83
N TRP A 13 -14.40 4.02 15.04
CA TRP A 13 -13.02 3.58 15.04
C TRP A 13 -12.41 4.01 16.37
N SER A 14 -12.46 3.12 17.36
CA SER A 14 -11.65 3.23 18.56
C SER A 14 -10.18 3.22 18.14
N GLY A 15 -9.57 4.41 18.11
CA GLY A 15 -8.14 4.57 17.96
C GLY A 15 -7.41 3.67 18.95
N ASP A 16 -6.30 3.08 18.49
CA ASP A 16 -5.45 2.17 19.24
C ASP A 16 -5.14 2.70 20.65
N ALA A 17 -5.97 2.31 21.60
CA ALA A 17 -5.69 2.46 23.01
C ALA A 17 -4.50 1.55 23.31
N ILE A 18 -3.38 2.17 23.67
CA ILE A 18 -2.22 1.48 24.24
C ILE A 18 -2.72 0.72 25.47
N GLN A 19 -3.13 -0.54 25.30
CA GLN A 19 -3.47 -1.42 26.40
C GLN A 19 -2.16 -1.74 27.12
N ARG A 20 -1.77 -0.87 28.06
CA ARG A 20 -0.82 -1.19 29.13
C ARG A 20 -1.50 -2.20 30.05
N THR A 21 -1.67 -3.43 29.56
CA THR A 21 -2.08 -4.55 30.41
C THR A 21 -0.96 -4.78 31.41
N LEU A 22 -1.29 -4.77 32.70
CA LEU A 22 -0.41 -5.05 33.83
C LEU A 22 -0.03 -6.55 33.84
N SER A 23 0.58 -7.03 32.76
CA SER A 23 1.02 -8.41 32.59
C SER A 23 2.49 -8.49 33.00
N ARG A 24 2.82 -9.34 33.99
CA ARG A 24 4.21 -9.62 34.37
C ARG A 24 4.94 -10.22 33.15
N GLY A 25 6.03 -9.58 32.71
CA GLY A 25 6.87 -10.05 31.61
C GLY A 25 7.31 -8.95 30.65
N ARG A 26 7.93 -9.35 29.54
CA ARG A 26 8.41 -8.41 28.50
C ARG A 26 7.23 -7.65 27.88
N PRO A 27 7.30 -6.31 27.74
CA PRO A 27 6.23 -5.55 27.11
C PRO A 27 5.97 -6.05 25.69
N LYS A 28 4.70 -6.30 25.38
CA LYS A 28 4.27 -6.76 24.06
C LYS A 28 4.24 -5.58 23.11
N LYS A 29 4.93 -5.69 21.98
CA LYS A 29 4.85 -4.73 20.88
C LYS A 29 3.51 -4.83 20.17
N THR A 30 3.03 -3.70 19.65
CA THR A 30 1.86 -3.65 18.75
C THR A 30 2.09 -4.48 17.49
N PHE A 31 1.04 -4.80 16.74
CA PHE A 31 1.18 -5.58 15.50
C PHE A 31 2.05 -4.84 14.46
N ALA A 32 1.86 -3.53 14.32
CA ALA A 32 2.60 -2.68 13.38
C ALA A 32 4.12 -2.65 13.68
N GLU A 33 4.50 -2.54 14.95
CA GLU A 33 5.89 -2.42 15.41
C GLU A 33 6.61 -3.77 15.61
N SER A 34 5.90 -4.88 15.41
CA SER A 34 6.47 -6.22 15.53
C SER A 34 7.37 -6.55 14.33
N SER A 35 8.39 -7.39 14.54
CA SER A 35 9.19 -7.93 13.42
C SER A 35 8.35 -8.85 12.55
N GLU A 36 8.76 -9.05 11.29
CA GLU A 36 8.06 -9.94 10.35
C GLU A 36 7.91 -11.37 10.88
N ARG A 37 8.94 -11.90 11.57
CA ARG A 37 8.86 -13.21 12.24
C ARG A 37 7.74 -13.24 13.28
N SER A 38 7.64 -12.20 14.11
CA SER A 38 6.60 -12.11 15.13
C SER A 38 5.21 -11.90 14.54
N LYS A 39 5.07 -11.11 13.45
CA LYS A 39 3.79 -10.96 12.74
C LYS A 39 3.31 -12.30 12.18
N ARG A 40 4.19 -13.06 11.52
CA ARG A 40 3.87 -14.41 10.99
C ARG A 40 3.30 -15.32 12.08
N ARG A 41 3.97 -15.37 13.24
CA ARG A 41 3.52 -16.16 14.39
C ARG A 41 2.16 -15.67 14.92
N LYS A 42 1.98 -14.36 15.09
CA LYS A 42 0.70 -13.77 15.55
C LYS A 42 -0.47 -14.06 14.59
N THR A 43 -0.20 -14.25 13.30
CA THR A 43 -1.21 -14.55 12.27
C THR A 43 -1.42 -16.05 12.00
N GLU A 44 -0.77 -16.95 12.73
CA GLU A 44 -0.88 -18.40 12.51
C GLU A 44 -2.32 -18.90 12.57
N GLU A 45 -3.07 -18.49 13.60
CA GLU A 45 -4.47 -18.88 13.78
C GLU A 45 -5.36 -18.37 12.64
N LEU A 46 -5.12 -17.13 12.17
CA LEU A 46 -5.89 -16.55 11.06
C LEU A 46 -5.63 -17.27 9.74
N ARG A 47 -4.42 -17.81 9.54
CA ARG A 47 -4.04 -18.54 8.32
C ARG A 47 -4.69 -19.90 8.18
N LEU A 48 -5.23 -20.45 9.28
CA LEU A 48 -6.01 -21.68 9.24
C LEU A 48 -7.41 -21.46 8.63
N GLN A 49 -7.86 -20.21 8.53
CA GLN A 49 -9.13 -19.87 7.92
C GLN A 49 -9.05 -19.84 6.40
N ASP A 50 -10.22 -19.91 5.78
CA ASP A 50 -10.36 -19.88 4.34
C ASP A 50 -9.97 -18.53 3.71
N VAL A 51 -9.33 -18.60 2.54
CA VAL A 51 -8.77 -17.45 1.82
C VAL A 51 -9.87 -16.48 1.38
N GLU A 52 -11.04 -16.99 0.99
CA GLU A 52 -12.16 -16.15 0.56
C GLU A 52 -12.70 -15.29 1.71
N LYS A 53 -12.87 -15.91 2.89
CA LYS A 53 -13.32 -15.22 4.11
C LYS A 53 -12.34 -14.13 4.53
N LEU A 54 -11.03 -14.43 4.56
CA LEU A 54 -10.00 -13.45 4.91
C LEU A 54 -9.95 -12.29 3.91
N SER A 55 -10.11 -12.59 2.62
CA SER A 55 -10.11 -11.58 1.57
C SER A 55 -11.32 -10.65 1.67
N TYR A 56 -12.51 -11.21 1.95
CA TYR A 56 -13.72 -10.42 2.17
C TYR A 56 -13.63 -9.56 3.44
N ALA A 57 -13.11 -10.11 4.54
CA ALA A 57 -12.88 -9.38 5.78
C ALA A 57 -11.93 -8.19 5.56
N THR A 58 -10.82 -8.42 4.85
CA THR A 58 -9.85 -7.37 4.47
C THR A 58 -10.53 -6.27 3.64
N HIS A 59 -11.32 -6.66 2.64
CA HIS A 59 -12.07 -5.73 1.81
C HIS A 59 -13.05 -4.87 2.64
N MET A 60 -13.74 -5.44 3.63
CA MET A 60 -14.65 -4.71 4.53
C MET A 60 -13.92 -3.74 5.44
N VAL A 61 -12.82 -4.17 6.07
CA VAL A 61 -12.01 -3.30 6.94
C VAL A 61 -11.44 -2.12 6.17
N LEU A 62 -10.96 -2.33 4.94
CA LEU A 62 -10.46 -1.26 4.08
C LEU A 62 -11.55 -0.25 3.73
N ARG A 63 -12.79 -0.69 3.47
CA ARG A 63 -13.91 0.24 3.26
C ARG A 63 -14.25 1.05 4.50
N ALA A 64 -14.33 0.38 5.66
CA ALA A 64 -14.60 1.06 6.93
C ALA A 64 -13.52 2.10 7.26
N SER A 65 -12.26 1.82 6.92
CA SER A 65 -11.14 2.75 7.09
C SER A 65 -11.11 3.94 6.10
N GLY A 66 -12.08 4.03 5.19
CA GLY A 66 -12.12 5.06 4.14
C GLY A 66 -11.18 4.80 2.95
N LYS A 67 -10.38 3.73 2.97
CA LYS A 67 -9.46 3.34 1.89
C LYS A 67 -10.19 2.62 0.76
N SER A 68 -11.10 3.33 0.10
CA SER A 68 -12.01 2.79 -0.91
C SER A 68 -11.29 2.20 -2.12
N ASP A 69 -10.22 2.82 -2.60
CA ASP A 69 -9.48 2.34 -3.77
C ASP A 69 -8.66 1.08 -3.46
N ALA A 70 -8.00 1.03 -2.30
CA ALA A 70 -7.33 -0.18 -1.83
C ALA A 70 -8.31 -1.36 -1.70
N SER A 71 -9.52 -1.08 -1.21
CA SER A 71 -10.60 -2.07 -1.14
C SER A 71 -10.99 -2.58 -2.54
N LYS A 72 -11.20 -1.69 -3.53
CA LYS A 72 -11.51 -2.08 -4.91
C LYS A 72 -10.41 -2.97 -5.50
N VAL A 73 -9.14 -2.63 -5.28
CA VAL A 73 -8.01 -3.45 -5.75
C VAL A 73 -8.04 -4.85 -5.14
N VAL A 74 -8.22 -4.98 -3.82
CA VAL A 74 -8.33 -6.31 -3.18
C VAL A 74 -9.48 -7.13 -3.78
N LYS A 75 -10.64 -6.51 -4.02
CA LYS A 75 -11.79 -7.17 -4.67
C LYS A 75 -11.48 -7.63 -6.10
N ASP A 76 -10.71 -6.85 -6.84
CA ASP A 76 -10.35 -7.16 -8.22
C ASP A 76 -9.33 -8.29 -8.29
N LEU A 77 -8.41 -8.34 -7.33
CA LEU A 77 -7.42 -9.41 -7.18
C LEU A 77 -8.08 -10.75 -6.85
N THR A 78 -9.09 -10.76 -6.00
CA THR A 78 -9.81 -12.00 -5.63
C THR A 78 -10.67 -12.54 -6.77
N LYS A 79 -11.26 -11.66 -7.59
CA LYS A 79 -12.10 -12.05 -8.73
C LYS A 79 -11.33 -12.61 -9.92
N SER A 80 -10.10 -12.13 -10.17
CA SER A 80 -9.33 -12.58 -11.32
C SER A 80 -7.83 -12.51 -11.06
N PRO A 81 -7.12 -13.66 -11.01
CA PRO A 81 -5.68 -13.67 -10.80
C PRO A 81 -4.91 -13.01 -11.95
N THR A 82 -5.50 -12.89 -13.15
CA THR A 82 -4.89 -12.19 -14.27
C THR A 82 -4.79 -10.68 -14.06
N ARG A 83 -5.70 -10.09 -13.27
CA ARG A 83 -5.64 -8.66 -12.90
C ARG A 83 -4.43 -8.36 -12.03
N ALA A 84 -4.03 -9.28 -11.15
CA ALA A 84 -2.82 -9.14 -10.35
C ALA A 84 -1.57 -8.94 -11.21
N ARG A 85 -1.45 -9.73 -12.30
CA ARG A 85 -0.36 -9.60 -13.26
C ARG A 85 -0.38 -8.24 -13.97
N LYS A 86 -1.57 -7.75 -14.36
CA LYS A 86 -1.73 -6.44 -15.00
C LYS A 86 -1.30 -5.29 -14.08
N TYR A 87 -1.72 -5.30 -12.82
CA TYR A 87 -1.28 -4.28 -11.85
C TYR A 87 0.24 -4.31 -11.66
N ARG A 88 0.83 -5.51 -11.52
CA ARG A 88 2.29 -5.65 -11.40
C ARG A 88 3.04 -5.13 -12.62
N SER A 89 2.55 -5.41 -13.84
CA SER A 89 3.18 -4.90 -15.07
C SER A 89 3.02 -3.39 -15.22
N ALA A 90 1.85 -2.85 -14.90
CA ALA A 90 1.59 -1.41 -14.96
C ALA A 90 2.48 -0.65 -13.98
N PHE A 91 2.59 -1.12 -12.73
CA PHE A 91 3.47 -0.54 -11.71
C PHE A 91 4.94 -0.59 -12.10
N ARG A 92 5.39 -1.68 -12.74
CA ARG A 92 6.76 -1.77 -13.26
C ARG A 92 7.01 -0.81 -14.42
N LYS A 93 6.01 -0.62 -15.30
CA LYS A 93 6.11 0.29 -16.44
C LYS A 93 6.16 1.75 -15.97
N SER A 94 5.29 2.16 -15.04
CA SER A 94 5.30 3.52 -14.48
C SER A 94 6.64 3.85 -13.82
N ASN A 95 7.17 2.94 -13.00
CA ASN A 95 8.48 3.12 -12.37
C ASN A 95 9.65 3.17 -13.36
N LYS A 96 9.50 2.57 -14.55
CA LYS A 96 10.51 2.63 -15.62
C LYS A 96 10.43 3.96 -16.37
N GLU A 97 9.22 4.45 -16.61
CA GLU A 97 8.98 5.74 -17.27
C GLU A 97 9.50 6.92 -16.43
N GLU A 98 9.32 6.87 -15.10
CA GLU A 98 9.90 7.85 -14.17
C GLU A 98 11.44 7.83 -14.13
N ARG A 99 12.07 6.75 -14.62
CA ARG A 99 13.53 6.57 -14.68
C ARG A 99 14.07 6.65 -16.10
N GLN A 100 13.37 7.30 -17.03
CA GLN A 100 13.88 7.53 -18.38
C GLN A 100 15.10 8.46 -18.32
N GLN A 101 16.26 7.88 -18.03
CA GLN A 101 17.54 8.48 -18.33
C GLN A 101 17.65 8.57 -19.85
N LEU A 102 18.04 9.74 -20.35
CA LEU A 102 18.35 9.90 -21.76
C LEU A 102 19.41 8.88 -22.17
N SER A 103 19.28 8.32 -23.38
CA SER A 103 20.37 7.52 -23.94
C SER A 103 21.63 8.38 -24.03
N SER A 104 22.82 7.78 -23.96
CA SER A 104 24.08 8.53 -24.05
C SER A 104 24.14 9.44 -25.27
N LEU A 105 23.63 8.97 -26.41
CA LEU A 105 23.52 9.74 -27.64
C LEU A 105 22.47 10.86 -27.55
N GLY A 106 21.30 10.59 -26.97
CA GLY A 106 20.24 11.59 -26.80
C GLY A 106 20.66 12.71 -25.83
N ALA A 107 21.37 12.35 -24.76
CA ALA A 107 21.97 13.32 -23.86
C ALA A 107 23.03 14.16 -24.59
N LEU A 108 23.91 13.53 -25.38
CA LEU A 108 24.91 14.24 -26.17
C LEU A 108 24.29 15.20 -27.19
N SER A 109 23.24 14.77 -27.92
CA SER A 109 22.51 15.64 -28.87
C SER A 109 21.96 16.87 -28.17
N MET A 110 21.29 16.68 -27.03
CA MET A 110 20.74 17.77 -26.22
C MET A 110 21.84 18.74 -25.74
N TYR A 111 23.02 18.24 -25.37
CA TYR A 111 24.14 19.10 -24.96
C TYR A 111 24.73 19.90 -26.12
N VAL A 112 24.83 19.30 -27.31
CA VAL A 112 25.30 19.97 -28.53
C VAL A 112 24.30 21.03 -28.99
N GLU A 113 23.00 20.70 -29.00
CA GLU A 113 21.91 21.64 -29.35
C GLU A 113 21.84 22.81 -28.38
N ALA A 114 22.10 22.58 -27.10
CA ALA A 114 22.17 23.63 -26.08
C ALA A 114 23.48 24.45 -26.12
N GLY A 115 24.44 24.10 -26.99
CA GLY A 115 25.71 24.81 -27.12
C GLY A 115 26.60 24.76 -25.88
N LEU A 116 26.49 23.71 -25.06
CA LEU A 116 27.23 23.60 -23.81
C LEU A 116 28.71 23.29 -24.06
N THR A 117 29.58 24.01 -23.37
CA THR A 117 31.01 23.72 -23.36
C THR A 117 31.31 22.48 -22.50
N ARG A 118 32.46 21.85 -22.73
CA ARG A 118 32.88 20.64 -21.98
C ARG A 118 32.88 20.84 -20.46
N THR A 119 33.33 22.00 -19.99
CA THR A 119 33.38 22.32 -18.56
C THR A 119 31.97 22.42 -17.95
N GLN A 120 31.02 23.01 -18.67
CA GLN A 120 29.62 23.08 -18.24
C GLN A 120 28.96 21.70 -18.22
N TYR A 121 29.26 20.86 -19.22
CA TYR A 121 28.82 19.47 -19.23
C TYR A 121 29.29 18.68 -18.00
N GLU A 122 30.57 18.80 -17.63
CA GLU A 122 31.16 18.09 -16.47
C GLU A 122 30.55 18.52 -15.13
N ILE A 123 29.96 19.73 -15.05
CA ILE A 123 29.24 20.23 -13.86
C ILE A 123 27.79 19.70 -13.82
N VAL A 124 27.14 19.57 -14.98
CA VAL A 124 25.71 19.20 -15.09
C VAL A 124 25.49 17.67 -15.07
N ARG A 125 26.49 16.90 -15.50
CA ARG A 125 26.47 15.44 -15.56
C ARG A 125 26.41 14.77 -14.19
#